data_AF-A0A7W5GRE4-F1
#
_entry.id   AF-A0A7W5GRE4-F1
#
_cell.length_a   1.000
_cell.length_b   1.000
_cell.length_c   1.000
_cell.angle_alpha   90.00
_cell.angle_beta   90.00
_cell.angle_gamma   90.00
#
_symmetry.space_group_name_H-M   'P 1'
#
loop_
_entity.id
_entity.type
_entity.pdbx_description
1 polymer ?
#
loop_
_entity_poly.entity_id
_entity_poly.type
_entity_poly.pdbx_seq_one_letter_code
_entity_poly.pdbx_strand_id
1 'polypeptide(L)'
;MQLELRNFADAGVLDKERLIIRVLADVNIGSYVVLRSKTNDNGGPISGTKDAYWFPDVKVSRGDLIVLYSKRGTSSKKPLEGGSGMAHFYYWSQNSPFWGAEKGNTAVLIHAESWASKSP
;
A
#
# COMPACT_ATOMS: atom_id res chain seq x y z
N MET A 1 -10.15 -0.76 11.47
CA MET A 1 -8.80 -0.50 10.92
C MET A 1 -8.48 0.99 11.00
N GLN A 2 -7.21 1.36 11.20
CA GLN A 2 -6.79 2.77 11.25
C GLN A 2 -6.28 3.30 9.90
N LEU A 3 -6.19 2.42 8.90
CA LEU A 3 -5.86 2.73 7.52
C LEU A 3 -7.00 2.27 6.60
N GLU A 4 -7.23 3.01 5.52
CA GLU A 4 -8.25 2.74 4.50
C GLU A 4 -7.62 2.69 3.10
N LEU A 5 -7.87 1.62 2.36
CA LEU A 5 -7.55 1.56 0.93
C LEU A 5 -8.50 2.50 0.18
N ARG A 6 -8.00 3.63 -0.32
CA ARG A 6 -8.84 4.67 -0.92
C ARG A 6 -9.10 4.42 -2.39
N ASN A 7 -8.04 4.27 -3.18
CA ASN A 7 -8.13 4.00 -4.62
C ASN A 7 -6.79 3.56 -5.22
N PHE A 8 -6.87 2.97 -6.41
CA PHE A 8 -5.74 2.79 -7.32
C PHE A 8 -5.73 3.97 -8.30
N ALA A 9 -4.63 4.68 -8.41
CA ALA A 9 -4.47 5.78 -9.36
C ALA A 9 -3.52 5.36 -10.50
N ASP A 10 -3.89 5.73 -11.73
CA ASP A 10 -3.12 5.44 -12.95
C ASP A 10 -2.79 3.94 -13.12
N ALA A 11 -3.75 3.08 -12.80
CA ALA A 11 -3.63 1.63 -12.90
C ALA A 11 -3.19 1.17 -14.30
N GLY A 12 -2.18 0.30 -14.37
CA GLY A 12 -1.59 -0.17 -15.63
C GLY A 12 -0.53 0.76 -16.24
N VAL A 13 -0.31 1.97 -15.69
CA VAL A 13 0.73 2.90 -16.17
C VAL A 13 1.89 2.92 -15.17
N LEU A 14 2.90 2.06 -15.36
CA LEU A 14 3.99 1.83 -14.38
C LEU A 14 4.58 3.11 -13.77
N ASP A 15 4.84 4.14 -14.57
CA ASP A 15 5.46 5.38 -14.11
C ASP A 15 4.60 6.19 -13.14
N LYS A 16 3.29 5.95 -13.14
CA LYS A 16 2.29 6.70 -12.36
C LYS A 16 1.51 5.82 -11.39
N GLU A 17 1.48 4.51 -11.62
CA GLU A 17 0.63 3.57 -10.88
C GLU A 17 0.95 3.57 -9.39
N ARG A 18 -0.08 3.84 -8.59
CA ARG A 18 0.02 3.92 -7.13
C ARG A 18 -1.26 3.49 -6.43
N LEU A 19 -1.10 2.83 -5.30
CA LEU A 19 -2.16 2.61 -4.32
C LEU A 19 -2.16 3.76 -3.32
N ILE A 20 -3.31 4.39 -3.13
CA ILE A 20 -3.51 5.48 -2.17
C ILE A 20 -4.22 4.93 -0.94
N ILE A 21 -3.61 5.11 0.22
CA ILE A 21 -4.14 4.70 1.52
C ILE A 21 -4.33 5.96 2.39
N ARG A 22 -5.50 6.08 3.02
CA ARG A 22 -5.79 7.18 3.93
C ARG A 22 -5.55 6.75 5.37
N VAL A 23 -4.92 7.63 6.15
CA VAL A 23 -4.76 7.44 7.59
C VAL A 23 -5.99 8.00 8.33
N LEU A 24 -6.72 7.11 9.02
CA LEU A 24 -7.95 7.43 9.75
C LEU A 24 -7.71 7.79 11.22
N ALA A 25 -6.59 7.35 11.78
CA ALA A 25 -6.17 7.64 13.15
C ALA A 25 -4.64 7.58 13.27
N ASP A 26 -4.10 8.25 14.28
CA ASP A 26 -2.66 8.20 14.57
C ASP A 26 -2.22 6.76 14.83
N VAL A 27 -1.20 6.31 14.09
CA VAL A 27 -0.79 4.90 14.06
C VAL A 27 0.67 4.76 13.65
N ASN A 28 1.34 3.69 14.09
CA ASN A 28 2.59 3.25 13.47
C ASN A 28 2.27 2.31 12.31
N ILE A 29 2.65 2.69 11.09
CA ILE A 29 2.35 1.89 9.89
C ILE A 29 3.22 0.64 9.77
N GLY A 30 4.26 0.49 10.58
CA GLY A 30 5.12 -0.71 10.60
C GLY A 30 4.41 -2.01 10.96
N SER A 31 3.20 -1.92 11.54
CA SER A 31 2.31 -3.07 11.79
C SER A 31 1.39 -3.40 10.61
N TYR A 32 1.54 -2.75 9.45
CA TYR A 32 0.69 -2.96 8.28
C TYR A 32 1.45 -3.57 7.12
N VAL A 33 0.75 -4.45 6.39
CA VAL A 33 1.24 -5.11 5.18
C VAL A 33 0.22 -4.96 4.08
N VAL A 34 0.67 -4.61 2.87
CA VAL A 34 -0.16 -4.70 1.66
C VAL A 34 0.21 -5.98 0.93
N LEU A 35 -0.78 -6.81 0.60
CA LEU A 35 -0.61 -7.94 -0.31
C LEU A 35 -1.20 -7.63 -1.68
N ARG A 36 -0.47 -7.97 -2.73
CA ARG A 36 -1.03 -8.14 -4.07
C ARG A 36 -1.64 -9.53 -4.17
N SER A 37 -2.96 -9.59 -4.27
CA SER A 37 -3.75 -10.81 -4.39
C SER A 37 -4.51 -10.85 -5.70
N LYS A 38 -5.12 -12.00 -6.00
CA LYS A 38 -6.21 -12.12 -6.96
C LYS A 38 -7.55 -12.22 -6.24
N THR A 39 -8.64 -11.98 -6.96
CA THR A 39 -10.02 -12.11 -6.49
C THR A 39 -10.70 -13.33 -7.09
N ASN A 40 -11.65 -13.90 -6.37
CA ASN A 40 -12.64 -14.84 -6.90
C ASN A 40 -13.80 -14.08 -7.56
N ASP A 41 -14.75 -14.81 -8.13
CA ASP A 41 -15.94 -14.24 -8.78
C ASP A 41 -16.82 -13.40 -7.84
N ASN A 42 -16.68 -13.56 -6.53
CA ASN A 42 -17.38 -12.79 -5.50
C ASN A 42 -16.57 -11.57 -5.00
N GLY A 43 -15.42 -11.27 -5.61
CA GLY A 43 -14.55 -10.14 -5.23
C GLY A 43 -13.69 -10.37 -3.99
N GLY A 44 -13.73 -11.55 -3.38
CA GLY A 44 -12.90 -11.91 -2.22
C GLY A 44 -11.50 -12.36 -2.63
N PRO A 45 -10.46 -12.08 -1.82
CA PRO A 45 -9.10 -12.52 -2.14
C PRO A 45 -8.95 -14.05 -2.11
N ILE A 46 -8.11 -14.60 -3.00
CA ILE A 46 -7.84 -16.05 -3.10
C ILE A 46 -6.45 -16.44 -2.59
N SER A 47 -6.27 -17.71 -2.24
CA SER A 47 -4.99 -18.30 -1.81
C SER A 47 -3.92 -18.31 -2.93
N GLY A 48 -2.68 -18.70 -2.62
CA GLY A 48 -1.54 -18.75 -3.55
C GLY A 48 -0.46 -17.69 -3.27
N THR A 49 0.57 -17.63 -4.10
CA THR A 49 1.69 -16.67 -3.96
C THR A 49 1.18 -15.23 -3.97
N LYS A 50 1.74 -14.40 -3.08
CA LYS A 50 1.42 -12.98 -2.93
C LYS A 50 2.71 -12.20 -2.86
N ASP A 51 2.78 -11.09 -3.59
CA ASP A 51 3.79 -10.08 -3.30
C ASP A 51 3.32 -9.27 -2.11
N ALA A 52 4.21 -9.05 -1.15
CA ALA A 52 3.94 -8.28 0.05
C ALA A 52 4.76 -7.00 0.06
N TYR A 53 4.18 -5.92 0.58
CA TYR A 53 4.88 -4.71 0.98
C TYR A 53 4.76 -4.57 2.49
N TRP A 54 5.89 -4.66 3.19
CA TRP A 54 5.96 -4.39 4.61
C TRP A 54 6.37 -2.93 4.81
N PHE A 55 5.52 -2.12 5.44
CA PHE A 55 5.86 -0.72 5.70
C PHE A 55 6.93 -0.61 6.80
N PRO A 56 7.82 0.40 6.74
CA PRO A 56 8.75 0.65 7.83
C PRO A 56 8.04 1.18 9.08
N ASP A 57 8.69 1.06 10.24
CA ASP A 57 8.22 1.66 11.49
C ASP A 57 8.23 3.20 11.40
N VAL A 58 7.06 3.78 11.15
CA VAL A 58 6.85 5.21 11.00
C VAL A 58 5.51 5.58 11.63
N LYS A 59 5.53 6.56 12.55
CA LYS A 59 4.31 7.16 13.07
C LYS A 59 3.72 8.14 12.05
N VAL A 60 2.44 7.97 11.75
CA VAL A 60 1.66 8.84 10.85
C VAL A 60 0.44 9.37 11.61
N SER A 61 -0.06 10.53 11.19
CA SER A 61 -1.19 11.19 11.85
C SER A 61 -2.48 11.06 11.06
N ARG A 62 -3.63 11.14 11.74
CA ARG A 62 -4.94 11.22 11.07
C ARG A 62 -4.93 12.30 9.99
N GLY A 63 -5.40 11.93 8.80
CA GLY A 63 -5.47 12.83 7.65
C GLY A 63 -4.25 12.75 6.72
N ASP A 64 -3.16 12.10 7.14
CA ASP A 64 -2.05 11.77 6.25
C ASP A 64 -2.49 10.83 5.11
N LEU A 65 -1.70 10.84 4.04
CA LEU A 65 -1.81 9.90 2.93
C LEU A 65 -0.55 9.04 2.86
N ILE A 66 -0.75 7.75 2.62
CA ILE A 66 0.30 6.83 2.24
C ILE A 66 0.12 6.54 0.76
N VAL A 67 1.17 6.78 -0.02
CA VAL A 67 1.18 6.60 -1.47
C VAL A 67 2.21 5.53 -1.81
N LEU A 68 1.73 4.33 -2.17
CA LEU A 68 2.57 3.19 -2.51
C LEU A 68 2.61 3.02 -4.03
N TYR A 69 3.71 3.43 -4.65
CA TYR A 69 3.96 3.20 -6.07
C TYR A 69 4.38 1.75 -6.32
N SER A 70 3.94 1.18 -7.45
CA SER A 70 4.39 -0.15 -7.86
C SER A 70 5.86 -0.15 -8.30
N LYS A 71 6.32 0.92 -8.95
CA LYS A 71 7.67 1.05 -9.51
C LYS A 71 8.78 1.18 -8.44
N ARG A 72 10.04 1.17 -8.91
CA ARG A 72 11.23 1.54 -8.14
C ARG A 72 11.26 3.03 -7.80
N GLY A 73 11.84 3.35 -6.65
CA GLY A 73 12.07 4.73 -6.22
C GLY A 73 12.57 4.80 -4.79
N THR A 74 12.78 6.02 -4.32
CA THR A 74 13.26 6.31 -2.97
C THR A 74 12.15 6.94 -2.15
N SER A 75 11.87 6.37 -0.98
CA SER A 75 10.83 6.87 -0.10
C SER A 75 11.05 8.34 0.27
N SER A 76 9.97 9.10 0.36
CA SER A 76 10.00 10.53 0.68
C SER A 76 8.71 10.96 1.34
N LYS A 77 8.67 12.18 1.86
CA LYS A 77 7.47 12.79 2.42
C LYS A 77 7.29 14.21 1.90
N LYS A 78 6.04 14.63 1.70
CA LYS A 78 5.71 16.01 1.30
C LYS A 78 4.47 16.48 2.05
N PRO A 79 4.38 17.76 2.43
CA PRO A 79 3.12 18.34 2.90
C PRO A 79 2.03 18.18 1.84
N LEU A 80 0.79 17.95 2.28
CA LEU A 80 -0.37 18.01 1.40
C LEU A 80 -0.69 19.47 1.06
N GLU A 81 -0.99 19.73 -0.21
CA GLU A 81 -1.41 21.06 -0.65
C GLU A 81 -2.74 21.45 0.03
N GLY A 82 -2.79 22.63 0.63
CA GLY A 82 -4.02 23.20 1.20
C GLY A 82 -4.44 22.64 2.56
N GLY A 83 -3.60 21.91 3.29
CA GLY A 83 -3.96 21.36 4.60
C GLY A 83 -2.76 21.07 5.52
N SER A 84 -3.05 20.50 6.69
CA SER A 84 -2.06 20.21 7.76
C SER A 84 -1.49 18.78 7.73
N GLY A 85 -1.77 17.99 6.69
CA GLY A 85 -1.35 16.58 6.59
C GLY A 85 -0.10 16.36 5.75
N MET A 86 0.45 15.15 5.81
CA MET A 86 1.61 14.70 5.04
C MET A 86 1.25 13.57 4.08
N ALA A 87 1.82 13.60 2.87
CA ALA A 87 1.90 12.44 1.98
C ALA A 87 3.23 11.71 2.20
N HIS A 88 3.17 10.43 2.52
CA HIS A 88 4.31 9.52 2.67
C HIS A 88 4.39 8.63 1.44
N PHE A 89 5.47 8.75 0.68
CA PHE A 89 5.68 8.06 -0.59
C PHE A 89 6.58 6.84 -0.39
N TYR A 90 6.12 5.70 -0.89
CA TYR A 90 6.77 4.39 -0.82
C TYR A 90 6.77 3.72 -2.20
N TYR A 91 7.66 2.74 -2.39
CA TYR A 91 7.93 2.14 -3.69
C TYR A 91 8.12 0.62 -3.56
N TRP A 92 7.31 -0.14 -4.31
CA TRP A 92 7.30 -1.61 -4.29
C TRP A 92 8.33 -2.24 -5.24
N SER A 93 9.17 -1.42 -5.87
CA SER A 93 10.36 -1.84 -6.62
C SER A 93 10.13 -2.81 -7.78
N GLN A 94 8.98 -2.70 -8.45
CA GLN A 94 8.66 -3.52 -9.60
C GLN A 94 9.15 -2.93 -10.92
N ASN A 95 9.27 -3.81 -11.91
CA ASN A 95 9.59 -3.48 -13.31
C ASN A 95 8.35 -3.48 -14.22
N SER A 96 7.17 -3.83 -13.69
CA SER A 96 5.89 -3.86 -14.42
C SER A 96 4.75 -3.41 -13.50
N PRO A 97 3.65 -2.85 -14.07
CA PRO A 97 2.51 -2.42 -13.26
C PRO A 97 1.75 -3.62 -12.72
N PHE A 98 1.12 -3.45 -11.55
CA PHE A 98 0.33 -4.44 -10.85
C PHE A 98 -1.16 -4.41 -11.21
N TRP A 99 -1.76 -3.23 -11.36
CA TRP A 99 -3.21 -3.05 -11.30
C TRP A 99 -3.87 -2.87 -12.68
N GLY A 100 -3.11 -3.12 -13.75
CA GLY A 100 -3.57 -3.01 -15.15
C GLY A 100 -4.61 -4.05 -15.58
N ALA A 101 -4.83 -4.18 -16.90
CA ALA A 101 -5.95 -4.91 -17.51
C ALA A 101 -6.05 -6.43 -17.23
N GLU A 102 -5.13 -7.00 -16.46
CA GLU A 102 -5.28 -8.38 -15.96
C GLU A 102 -6.45 -8.43 -14.95
N LYS A 103 -7.55 -9.03 -15.37
CA LYS A 103 -8.74 -9.18 -14.52
C LYS A 103 -8.39 -9.96 -13.26
N GLY A 104 -8.58 -9.32 -12.11
CA GLY A 104 -8.63 -9.99 -10.81
C GLY A 104 -7.61 -9.52 -9.78
N ASN A 105 -6.62 -8.68 -10.12
CA ASN A 105 -5.67 -8.18 -9.12
C ASN A 105 -6.36 -7.30 -8.08
N THR A 106 -6.04 -7.49 -6.80
CA THR A 106 -6.58 -6.73 -5.67
C THR A 106 -5.52 -6.48 -4.61
N ALA A 107 -5.65 -5.37 -3.89
CA ALA A 107 -4.85 -5.08 -2.72
C ALA A 107 -5.58 -5.56 -1.47
N VAL A 108 -4.88 -6.33 -0.64
CA VAL A 108 -5.36 -6.70 0.71
C VAL A 108 -4.50 -5.96 1.72
N LEU A 109 -5.13 -5.21 2.61
CA LEU A 109 -4.45 -4.50 3.69
C LEU A 109 -4.61 -5.29 4.99
N ILE A 110 -3.50 -5.74 5.53
CA ILE A 110 -3.44 -6.50 6.78
C ILE A 110 -2.91 -5.59 7.88
N HIS A 111 -3.59 -5.62 9.03
CA HIS A 111 -3.03 -5.13 10.29
C HIS A 111 -2.46 -6.33 11.05
N ALA A 112 -1.14 -6.45 11.10
CA ALA A 112 -0.43 -7.53 11.76
C ALA A 112 -0.25 -7.22 13.24
N GLU A 113 -1.14 -7.72 14.09
CA GLU A 113 -1.07 -7.52 15.54
C GLU A 113 0.13 -8.21 16.19
N SER A 114 0.60 -9.31 15.60
CA SER A 114 1.80 -10.03 16.03
C SER A 114 2.48 -10.70 14.84
N TRP A 115 3.80 -10.68 14.82
CA TRP A 115 4.62 -11.37 13.82
C TRP A 115 6.00 -11.68 14.40
N ALA A 116 6.70 -12.64 13.80
CA ALA A 116 8.07 -12.99 14.16
C ALA A 116 8.88 -13.24 12.89
N SER A 117 10.17 -12.93 12.95
CA SER A 117 11.13 -13.28 11.90
C SER A 117 12.41 -13.82 12.56
N LYS A 118 13.13 -14.65 11.81
CA LYS A 118 14.43 -15.17 12.21
C LYS A 118 15.30 -15.25 10.97
N SER A 119 16.50 -14.68 11.05
CA SER A 119 17.51 -14.86 10.01
C SER A 119 18.13 -16.26 10.11
N PRO A 120 18.63 -16.83 8.99
CA PRO A 120 19.34 -18.11 8.99
C PRO A 120 20.48 -18.16 10.00
#